data_AF-A0A7W0YYI8-F1
#
_entry.id   AF-A0A7W0YYI8-F1
#
_cell.length_a   1.000
_cell.length_b   1.000
_cell.length_c   1.000
_cell.angle_alpha   90.00
_cell.angle_beta   90.00
_cell.angle_gamma   90.00
#
_symmetry.space_group_name_H-M   'P 1'
#
loop_
_entity.id
_entity.type
_entity.pdbx_description
1 polymer ?
#
loop_
_entity_poly.entity_id
_entity_poly.type
_entity_poly.pdbx_seq_one_letter_code
_entity_poly.pdbx_strand_id
1 'polypeptide(L)'
;MSATSEPGRDLAAPSSWDGYVLEPHERPEDWGWHQEFKVVPRVLGWLAVVSLLLMLVGNHSGRVENLWVLGTAAVIAAVLIRDQVRRRNTWRN
;
A
#
# COMPACT_ATOMS: atom_id res chain seq x y z
N MET A 1 31.69 38.13 40.93
CA MET A 1 30.86 37.02 40.39
C MET A 1 30.49 37.42 38.97
N SER A 2 31.34 37.06 38.02
CA SER A 2 31.31 37.54 36.63
C SER A 2 30.43 36.64 35.76
N ALA A 3 29.43 37.23 35.13
CA ALA A 3 28.74 36.63 33.99
C ALA A 3 29.76 36.46 32.84
N THR A 4 29.93 35.24 32.36
CA THR A 4 30.61 34.97 31.09
C THR A 4 29.70 34.05 30.28
N SER A 5 28.85 34.67 29.48
CA SER A 5 28.06 34.02 28.44
C SER A 5 28.95 33.90 27.20
N GLU A 6 29.20 32.67 26.77
CA GLU A 6 29.96 32.34 25.55
C GLU A 6 29.20 32.85 24.30
N PRO A 7 29.81 33.68 23.44
CA PRO A 7 29.21 34.12 22.17
C PRO A 7 29.57 33.12 21.05
N GLY A 8 28.59 32.35 20.55
CA GLY A 8 28.78 31.49 19.37
C GLY A 8 28.24 30.06 19.46
N ARG A 9 27.51 29.67 20.52
CA ARG A 9 26.77 28.39 20.59
C ARG A 9 25.29 28.51 20.19
N ASP A 10 24.96 29.63 19.59
CA ASP A 10 23.63 30.10 19.22
C ASP A 10 23.45 30.19 17.70
N LEU A 11 24.37 29.63 16.91
CA LEU A 11 24.23 29.49 15.45
C LEU A 11 23.50 28.20 15.03
N ALA A 12 22.53 27.74 15.80
CA ALA A 12 21.39 27.04 15.22
C ALA A 12 20.43 28.14 14.77
N ALA A 13 20.39 28.42 13.46
CA ALA A 13 19.53 29.44 12.89
C ALA A 13 18.12 29.35 13.50
N PRO A 14 17.55 30.46 14.03
CA PRO A 14 16.19 30.43 14.54
C PRO A 14 15.30 29.93 13.41
N SER A 15 14.67 28.77 13.61
CA SER A 15 13.85 28.11 12.60
C SER A 15 12.54 28.86 12.30
N SER A 16 12.40 30.09 12.76
CA SER A 16 11.25 30.95 12.56
C SER A 16 11.68 32.42 12.64
N TRP A 17 11.58 33.13 11.53
CA TRP A 17 11.86 34.58 11.47
C TRP A 17 10.72 35.43 12.03
N ASP A 18 9.56 34.82 12.22
CA ASP A 18 8.34 35.43 12.75
C ASP A 18 7.81 34.46 13.81
N GLY A 19 7.20 34.93 14.91
CA GLY A 19 6.76 34.11 16.06
C GLY A 19 5.69 33.03 15.80
N TYR A 20 5.59 32.52 14.58
CA TYR A 20 4.79 31.35 14.22
C TYR A 20 5.64 30.09 14.41
N VAL A 21 5.24 29.24 15.35
CA VAL A 21 5.64 27.83 15.32
C VAL A 21 5.21 27.31 13.96
N LEU A 22 6.14 26.87 13.12
CA LEU A 22 5.80 26.11 11.92
C LEU A 22 5.08 24.86 12.41
N GLU A 23 3.75 24.92 12.42
CA GLU A 23 2.90 23.78 12.71
C GLU A 23 3.37 22.68 11.74
N PRO A 24 3.74 21.48 12.24
CA PRO A 24 4.22 20.42 11.37
C PRO A 24 3.24 20.27 10.23
N HIS A 25 3.69 20.59 9.01
CA HIS A 25 2.84 20.47 7.83
C HIS A 25 2.19 19.08 7.85
N GLU A 26 0.89 19.02 7.56
CA GLU A 26 0.17 17.76 7.48
C GLU A 26 0.92 16.83 6.52
N ARG A 27 1.37 15.69 7.03
CA ARG A 27 2.17 14.76 6.24
C ARG A 27 1.21 13.83 5.49
N PRO A 28 1.60 13.32 4.31
CA PRO A 28 0.77 12.38 3.57
C PRO A 28 0.35 11.16 4.38
N GLU A 29 1.05 10.80 5.46
CA GLU A 29 0.69 9.68 6.32
C GLU A 29 -0.48 9.96 7.29
N ASP A 30 -0.80 11.23 7.53
CA ASP A 30 -1.75 11.66 8.56
C ASP A 30 -3.23 11.61 8.08
N TRP A 31 -3.49 11.54 6.76
CA TRP A 31 -4.83 11.51 6.14
C TRP A 31 -5.61 10.17 6.26
N GLY A 32 -5.05 9.15 6.94
CA GLY A 32 -5.76 7.93 7.36
C GLY A 32 -5.95 6.77 6.35
N TRP A 33 -5.71 6.95 5.05
CA TRP A 33 -5.96 5.90 4.03
C TRP A 33 -4.84 4.83 3.88
N HIS A 34 -3.78 4.88 4.69
CA HIS A 34 -2.60 4.00 4.57
C HIS A 34 -2.65 2.72 5.41
N GLN A 35 -3.77 2.00 5.37
CA GLN A 35 -3.88 0.75 6.13
C GLN A 35 -3.20 -0.41 5.40
N GLU A 36 -2.17 -1.00 6.01
CA GLU A 36 -1.57 -2.24 5.50
C GLU A 36 -2.34 -3.46 6.03
N PHE A 37 -3.19 -4.05 5.19
CA PHE A 37 -3.90 -5.27 5.53
C PHE A 37 -3.11 -6.52 5.11
N LYS A 38 -2.74 -7.36 6.09
CA LYS A 38 -1.99 -8.61 5.83
C LYS A 38 -2.80 -9.68 5.09
N VAL A 39 -4.13 -9.68 5.22
CA VAL A 39 -5.01 -10.77 4.75
C VAL A 39 -6.08 -10.29 3.75
N VAL A 40 -6.64 -9.09 3.96
CA VAL A 40 -7.75 -8.55 3.16
C VAL A 40 -7.49 -8.58 1.64
N PRO A 41 -6.31 -8.16 1.13
CA PRO A 41 -6.06 -8.16 -0.30
C PRO A 41 -6.12 -9.56 -0.92
N ARG A 42 -5.73 -10.60 -0.16
CA ARG A 42 -5.78 -11.99 -0.63
C ARG A 42 -7.20 -12.52 -0.68
N VAL A 43 -8.02 -12.20 0.31
CA VAL A 43 -9.44 -12.59 0.33
C VAL A 43 -10.18 -11.91 -0.82
N LEU A 44 -10.00 -10.59 -0.99
CA LEU A 44 -10.60 -9.86 -2.10
C LEU A 44 -10.12 -10.37 -3.47
N GLY A 45 -8.84 -10.74 -3.58
CA GLY A 45 -8.29 -11.35 -4.79
C GLY A 45 -8.97 -12.67 -5.15
N TRP A 46 -9.14 -13.58 -4.18
CA TRP A 46 -9.84 -14.84 -4.42
C TRP A 46 -11.33 -14.66 -4.70
N LEU A 47 -11.98 -13.70 -4.03
CA LEU A 47 -13.36 -13.32 -4.35
C LEU A 47 -13.48 -12.85 -5.80
N ALA A 48 -12.56 -12.01 -6.29
CA ALA A 48 -12.54 -11.57 -7.68
C ALA A 48 -12.37 -12.74 -8.66
N VAL A 49 -11.49 -13.71 -8.36
CA VAL A 49 -11.33 -14.94 -9.17
C VAL A 49 -12.65 -15.71 -9.24
N VAL A 50 -13.30 -15.94 -8.10
CA VAL A 50 -14.59 -16.66 -8.06
C VAL A 50 -15.66 -15.91 -8.84
N SER A 51 -15.77 -14.59 -8.67
CA SER A 51 -16.73 -13.76 -9.42
C SER A 51 -16.51 -13.87 -10.93
N LEU A 52 -15.27 -13.80 -11.41
CA LEU A 52 -14.97 -13.96 -12.84
C LEU A 52 -15.36 -15.36 -13.35
N LEU A 53 -15.09 -16.41 -12.59
CA LEU A 53 -15.47 -17.77 -12.99
C LEU A 53 -16.98 -17.97 -13.01
N LEU A 54 -17.71 -17.35 -12.08
CA LEU A 54 -19.17 -17.35 -12.09
C LEU A 54 -19.75 -16.64 -13.33
N MET A 55 -19.08 -15.59 -13.83
CA MET A 55 -19.51 -14.91 -15.05
C MET A 55 -19.48 -15.82 -16.29
N LEU A 56 -18.73 -16.94 -16.28
CA LEU A 56 -18.76 -17.90 -17.39
C LEU A 56 -20.10 -18.64 -17.52
N VAL A 57 -20.93 -18.62 -16.47
CA VAL A 57 -22.27 -19.23 -16.46
C VAL A 57 -23.27 -18.17 -16.92
N GLY A 58 -23.77 -18.28 -18.15
CA GLY A 58 -24.80 -17.36 -18.64
C GLY A 58 -24.85 -17.23 -20.15
N ASN A 59 -25.22 -16.02 -20.60
CA ASN A 59 -25.64 -15.69 -21.97
C ASN A 59 -24.48 -15.52 -22.99
N HIS A 60 -23.31 -16.10 -22.74
CA HIS A 60 -22.18 -15.92 -23.65
C HIS A 60 -22.38 -16.70 -24.94
N SER A 61 -22.70 -16.00 -26.03
CA SER A 61 -22.80 -16.60 -27.37
C SER A 61 -21.43 -16.70 -28.05
N GLY A 62 -20.52 -15.77 -27.75
CA GLY A 62 -19.17 -15.74 -28.28
C GLY A 62 -18.16 -16.43 -27.36
N ARG A 63 -17.26 -17.24 -27.92
CA ARG A 63 -16.19 -17.90 -27.14
C ARG A 63 -15.06 -16.94 -26.72
N VAL A 64 -14.92 -15.80 -27.38
CA VAL A 64 -13.82 -14.83 -27.11
C VAL A 64 -13.94 -14.22 -25.72
N GLU A 65 -15.15 -13.85 -25.30
CA GLU A 65 -15.40 -13.33 -23.94
C GLU A 65 -14.99 -14.34 -22.87
N ASN A 66 -15.37 -15.61 -23.04
CA ASN A 66 -14.97 -16.69 -22.14
C ASN A 66 -13.45 -16.82 -22.01
N LEU A 67 -12.70 -16.64 -23.11
CA LEU A 67 -11.24 -16.69 -23.09
C LEU A 67 -10.63 -15.54 -22.29
N TRP A 68 -11.17 -14.33 -22.43
CA TRP A 68 -10.70 -13.17 -21.68
C TRP A 68 -11.03 -13.26 -20.19
N VAL A 69 -12.26 -13.68 -19.85
CA VAL A 69 -12.70 -13.88 -18.47
C VAL A 69 -11.85 -14.97 -17.80
N LEU A 70 -11.71 -16.12 -18.45
CA LEU A 70 -10.92 -17.25 -17.94
C LEU A 70 -9.44 -16.89 -17.84
N GLY A 71 -8.88 -16.23 -18.85
CA GLY A 71 -7.49 -15.76 -18.86
C GLY A 71 -7.19 -14.78 -17.73
N THR A 72 -8.09 -13.81 -17.51
CA THR A 72 -7.96 -12.83 -16.42
C THR A 72 -8.03 -13.51 -15.05
N ALA A 73 -9.00 -14.41 -14.85
CA ALA A 73 -9.12 -15.19 -13.63
C ALA A 73 -7.85 -16.02 -13.35
N ALA A 74 -7.30 -16.66 -14.38
CA ALA A 74 -6.08 -17.45 -14.27
C ALA A 74 -4.86 -16.60 -13.90
N VAL A 75 -4.70 -15.41 -14.48
CA VAL A 75 -3.60 -14.49 -14.16
C VAL A 75 -3.68 -14.05 -12.69
N ILE A 76 -4.86 -13.63 -12.22
CA ILE A 76 -5.04 -13.21 -10.82
C ILE A 76 -4.74 -14.38 -9.87
N ALA A 77 -5.29 -15.56 -10.15
CA ALA A 77 -5.04 -16.76 -9.35
C ALA A 77 -3.55 -17.12 -9.30
N ALA A 78 -2.84 -17.04 -10.42
CA ALA A 78 -1.40 -17.31 -10.48
C ALA A 78 -0.59 -16.35 -9.60
N VAL A 79 -0.93 -15.06 -9.59
CA VAL A 79 -0.29 -14.06 -8.72
C VAL A 79 -0.55 -14.36 -7.24
N LEU A 80 -1.79 -14.70 -6.87
CA LEU A 80 -2.14 -15.03 -5.48
C LEU A 80 -1.44 -16.31 -5.00
N ILE A 81 -1.36 -17.33 -5.86
CA ILE A 81 -0.62 -18.56 -5.57
C ILE A 81 0.87 -18.24 -5.38
N ARG A 82 1.46 -17.43 -6.28
CA ARG A 82 2.86 -17.01 -6.16
C ARG A 82 3.13 -16.25 -4.87
N ASP A 83 2.26 -15.31 -4.49
CA ASP A 83 2.33 -14.57 -3.22
C ASP A 83 2.32 -15.53 -2.02
N GLN A 84 1.38 -16.49 -2.01
CA GLN A 84 1.25 -17.46 -0.93
C GLN A 84 2.49 -18.38 -0.83
N VAL A 85 3.01 -18.85 -1.96
CA VAL A 85 4.22 -19.69 -2.00
C VAL A 85 5.45 -18.91 -1.51
N ARG A 86 5.61 -17.66 -1.93
CA ARG A 86 6.73 -16.80 -1.48
C ARG A 86 6.71 -16.61 0.03
N ARG A 87 5.54 -16.29 0.61
CA ARG A 87 5.41 -16.07 2.05
C ARG A 87 5.67 -17.34 2.88
N ARG A 88 5.26 -18.50 2.34
CA ARG A 88 5.57 -19.82 2.93
C ARG A 88 7.04 -20.21 2.83
N ASN A 89 7.87 -19.46 2.11
CA ASN A 89 9.30 -19.76 1.95
C ASN A 89 10.18 -18.60 2.44
N THR A 90 9.64 -17.67 3.24
CA THR A 90 10.34 -16.44 3.65
C THR A 90 11.63 -16.72 4.45
N TRP A 91 11.74 -17.88 5.11
CA TRP A 91 12.94 -18.29 5.84
C TRP A 91 14.08 -18.85 4.97
N ARG A 92 13.88 -18.96 3.65
CA ARG A 92 14.90 -19.44 2.68
C ARG A 92 15.49 -18.30 1.84
N ASN A 93 15.31 -17.07 2.29
CA ASN A 93 15.82 -15.84 1.70
C ASN A 93 16.49 -14.99 2.78
#